data_AF-A0A350EZC2-F1
#
_entry.id   AF-A0A350EZC2-F1
#
_cell.length_a   1.000
_cell.length_b   1.000
_cell.length_c   1.000
_cell.angle_alpha   90.00
_cell.angle_beta   90.00
_cell.angle_gamma   90.00
#
_symmetry.space_group_name_H-M   'P 1'
#
loop_
_entity.id
_entity.type
_entity.pdbx_description
1 polymer ?
#
loop_
_entity_poly.entity_id
_entity_poly.type
_entity_poly.pdbx_seq_one_letter_code
_entity_poly.pdbx_strand_id
1 'polypeptide(L)'
;RMQTSVPELTDLGGEDSRTLALYGIADERQSFARNCLLARRLIERDVRVVELYDADWDHHSNLAERLPAKCREVDQPLAALITDLKQRGLLEDTLVIWGSEFGRTPMQQVDSGAGNMTKPGRDHHKEAFTVWLAGGGVKRGFSFGATDEFGYAVVDRPVHVHDLNATVLHLLGIDHERLTFRFQGREYRLTDVHGHVIREILM
;
A
#
# COMPACT_ATOMS: atom_id res chain seq x y z
N ARG A 1 19.02 -23.45 1.72
CA ARG A 1 19.55 -22.33 0.91
C ARG A 1 19.19 -20.95 1.46
N MET A 2 18.06 -20.77 2.18
CA MET A 2 17.68 -19.49 2.80
C MET A 2 18.65 -19.04 3.93
N GLN A 3 19.23 -19.98 4.69
CA GLN A 3 20.11 -19.66 5.84
C GLN A 3 21.43 -18.94 5.47
N THR A 4 21.92 -19.06 4.23
CA THR A 4 23.16 -18.41 3.77
C THR A 4 22.94 -17.08 3.05
N SER A 5 21.73 -16.79 2.58
CA SER A 5 21.41 -15.57 1.80
C SER A 5 20.83 -14.42 2.63
N VAL A 6 20.36 -14.69 3.85
CA VAL A 6 19.77 -13.68 4.73
C VAL A 6 20.77 -12.59 5.16
N PRO A 7 22.03 -12.92 5.55
CA PRO A 7 22.98 -11.89 5.98
C PRO A 7 23.27 -10.86 4.88
N GLU A 8 23.51 -11.35 3.65
CA GLU A 8 23.77 -10.49 2.49
C GLU A 8 22.53 -9.66 2.12
N LEU A 9 21.32 -10.21 2.23
CA LEU A 9 20.11 -9.45 1.94
C LEU A 9 19.96 -8.25 2.88
N THR A 10 20.23 -8.44 4.18
CA THR A 10 20.06 -7.41 5.22
C THR A 10 21.23 -6.42 5.31
N ASP A 11 22.38 -6.77 4.74
CA ASP A 11 23.56 -5.90 4.71
C ASP A 11 23.45 -4.86 3.60
N LEU A 12 23.20 -3.61 4.01
CA LEU A 12 23.13 -2.44 3.15
C LEU A 12 24.49 -1.74 3.01
N GLY A 13 25.57 -2.24 3.63
CA GLY A 13 26.91 -1.63 3.55
C GLY A 13 27.49 -1.59 2.14
N GLY A 14 26.99 -2.45 1.23
CA GLY A 14 27.35 -2.44 -0.20
C GLY A 14 26.51 -1.50 -1.07
N GLU A 15 25.50 -0.80 -0.52
CA GLU A 15 24.67 0.12 -1.27
C GLU A 15 25.37 1.47 -1.46
N ASP A 16 25.27 2.04 -2.66
CA ASP A 16 25.89 3.32 -2.94
C ASP A 16 25.20 4.47 -2.20
N SER A 17 25.94 5.54 -1.94
CA SER A 17 25.43 6.70 -1.18
C SER A 17 24.28 7.43 -1.86
N ARG A 18 24.16 7.35 -3.19
CA ARG A 18 23.04 7.97 -3.93
C ARG A 18 21.76 7.16 -3.71
N THR A 19 21.86 5.84 -3.69
CA THR A 19 20.76 4.93 -3.37
C THR A 19 20.29 5.15 -1.94
N LEU A 20 21.19 5.20 -0.96
CA LEU A 20 20.81 5.50 0.43
C LEU A 20 20.13 6.88 0.56
N ALA A 21 20.66 7.91 -0.12
CA ALA A 21 20.08 9.25 -0.13
C ALA A 21 18.70 9.28 -0.82
N LEU A 22 18.50 8.53 -1.91
CA LEU A 22 17.22 8.43 -2.62
C LEU A 22 16.12 7.95 -1.66
N TYR A 23 16.40 6.90 -0.88
CA TYR A 23 15.47 6.35 0.10
C TYR A 23 15.36 7.17 1.40
N GLY A 24 16.28 8.11 1.66
CA GLY A 24 16.32 8.87 2.92
C GLY A 24 16.92 8.09 4.09
N ILE A 25 17.80 7.12 3.83
CA ILE A 25 18.47 6.33 4.86
C ILE A 25 19.73 7.07 5.33
N ALA A 26 19.66 7.64 6.53
CA ALA A 26 20.76 8.41 7.12
C ALA A 26 21.63 7.61 8.11
N ASP A 27 21.09 6.56 8.71
CA ASP A 27 21.78 5.74 9.71
C ASP A 27 21.39 4.25 9.62
N GLU A 28 21.96 3.44 10.51
CA GLU A 28 21.72 1.99 10.58
C GLU A 28 20.43 1.62 11.34
N ARG A 29 19.69 2.59 11.87
CA ARG A 29 18.46 2.31 12.62
C ARG A 29 17.39 1.77 11.69
N GLN A 30 16.64 0.79 12.18
CA GLN A 30 15.50 0.23 11.45
C GLN A 30 14.48 1.33 11.16
N SER A 31 14.03 1.39 9.90
CA SER A 31 13.10 2.39 9.41
C SER A 31 12.32 1.84 8.23
N PHE A 32 11.16 2.43 7.96
CA PHE A 32 10.37 2.09 6.78
C PHE A 32 11.17 2.27 5.48
N ALA A 33 12.06 3.28 5.42
CA ALA A 33 12.97 3.48 4.30
C ALA A 33 13.92 2.29 4.05
N ARG A 34 14.51 1.73 5.11
CA ARG A 34 15.33 0.51 5.00
C ARG A 34 14.49 -0.67 4.55
N ASN A 35 13.26 -0.81 5.05
CA ASN A 35 12.35 -1.87 4.62
C ASN A 35 12.02 -1.76 3.12
N CYS A 36 11.77 -0.55 2.60
CA CYS A 36 11.59 -0.34 1.17
C CYS A 36 12.84 -0.74 0.35
N LEU A 37 14.04 -0.44 0.82
CA LEU A 37 15.27 -0.85 0.14
C LEU A 37 15.47 -2.37 0.18
N LEU A 38 15.17 -3.01 1.31
CA LEU A 38 15.15 -4.47 1.45
C LEU A 38 14.10 -5.11 0.53
N ALA A 39 12.93 -4.49 0.38
CA ALA A 39 11.91 -4.94 -0.56
C ALA A 39 12.42 -4.94 -1.99
N ARG A 40 13.12 -3.89 -2.42
CA ARG A 40 13.78 -3.87 -3.74
C ARG A 40 14.75 -5.04 -3.89
N ARG A 41 15.60 -5.29 -2.88
CA ARG A 41 16.58 -6.40 -2.90
C ARG A 41 15.94 -7.79 -2.90
N LEU A 42 14.76 -7.94 -2.27
CA LEU A 42 13.95 -9.14 -2.32
C LEU A 42 13.39 -9.36 -3.72
N ILE A 43 12.86 -8.30 -4.35
CA ILE A 43 12.31 -8.33 -5.72
C ILE A 43 13.41 -8.71 -6.73
N GLU A 44 14.62 -8.13 -6.60
CA GLU A 44 15.79 -8.53 -7.42
C GLU A 44 16.18 -10.01 -7.30
N ARG A 45 15.75 -10.67 -6.22
CA ARG A 45 16.01 -12.09 -5.94
C ARG A 45 14.77 -12.95 -6.19
N ASP A 46 13.86 -12.49 -7.06
CA ASP A 46 12.66 -13.19 -7.51
C ASP A 46 11.66 -13.54 -6.39
N VAL A 47 11.64 -12.76 -5.31
CA VAL A 47 10.61 -12.91 -4.29
C VAL A 47 9.27 -12.39 -4.84
N ARG A 48 8.30 -13.30 -4.92
CA ARG A 48 7.02 -13.07 -5.62
C ARG A 48 6.06 -12.11 -4.89
N VAL A 49 6.14 -12.07 -3.57
CA VAL A 49 5.28 -11.23 -2.73
C VAL A 49 6.13 -10.67 -1.61
N VAL A 50 6.12 -9.35 -1.48
CA VAL A 50 6.77 -8.62 -0.38
C VAL A 50 5.73 -7.73 0.27
N GLU A 51 5.53 -7.90 1.56
CA GLU A 51 4.62 -7.09 2.36
C GLU A 51 5.43 -6.09 3.18
N LEU A 52 5.12 -4.81 3.02
CA LEU A 52 5.66 -3.73 3.82
C LEU A 52 4.57 -3.23 4.75
N TYR A 53 4.82 -3.34 6.06
CA TYR A 53 3.91 -2.87 7.09
C TYR A 53 4.47 -1.63 7.78
N ASP A 54 3.67 -0.55 7.77
CA ASP A 54 3.91 0.65 8.56
C ASP A 54 2.70 0.90 9.46
N ALA A 55 2.93 0.95 10.76
CA ALA A 55 1.88 1.07 11.77
C ALA A 55 1.53 2.55 12.06
N ASP A 56 0.52 2.74 12.91
CA ASP A 56 0.18 4.04 13.51
C ASP A 56 -0.40 5.08 12.54
N TRP A 57 -1.23 4.63 11.60
CA TRP A 57 -2.05 5.51 10.75
C TRP A 57 -3.39 5.91 11.39
N ASP A 58 -3.76 5.29 12.53
CA ASP A 58 -5.07 5.41 13.18
C ASP A 58 -5.19 6.65 14.09
N HIS A 59 -5.06 7.83 13.49
CA HIS A 59 -4.99 9.10 14.21
C HIS A 59 -6.37 9.61 14.68
N HIS A 60 -6.77 9.22 15.90
CA HIS A 60 -7.94 9.77 16.61
C HIS A 60 -7.66 11.08 17.37
N SER A 61 -6.44 11.60 17.33
CA SER A 61 -6.08 12.90 17.89
C SER A 61 -4.77 13.43 17.30
N ASN A 62 -4.49 14.72 17.54
CA ASN A 62 -3.24 15.40 17.17
C ASN A 62 -2.86 15.29 15.68
N LEU A 63 -3.85 15.33 14.78
CA LEU A 63 -3.64 15.17 13.34
C LEU A 63 -2.64 16.17 12.75
N ALA A 64 -2.67 17.42 13.20
CA ALA A 64 -1.81 18.49 12.68
C ALA A 64 -0.31 18.19 12.82
N GLU A 65 0.08 17.38 13.80
CA GLU A 65 1.47 17.00 14.06
C GLU A 65 1.75 15.58 13.56
N ARG A 66 0.90 14.62 13.95
CA ARG A 66 1.16 13.20 13.70
C ARG A 66 1.01 12.81 12.23
N LEU A 67 -0.02 13.32 11.53
CA LEU A 67 -0.25 12.95 10.14
C LEU A 67 0.86 13.46 9.21
N PRO A 68 1.29 14.75 9.24
CA PRO A 68 2.40 15.19 8.41
C PRO A 68 3.73 14.49 8.72
N ALA A 69 3.99 14.14 9.98
CA ALA A 69 5.16 13.37 10.36
C ALA A 69 5.13 11.96 9.74
N LYS A 70 4.01 11.27 9.90
CA LYS A 70 3.76 9.94 9.33
C LYS A 70 3.85 9.94 7.79
N CYS A 71 3.26 10.93 7.13
CA CYS A 71 3.39 11.09 5.67
C CYS A 71 4.85 11.24 5.24
N ARG A 72 5.65 12.05 5.95
CA ARG A 72 7.09 12.22 5.66
C ARG A 72 7.90 10.94 5.84
N GLU A 73 7.50 10.06 6.76
CA GLU A 73 8.17 8.76 6.97
C GLU A 73 8.03 7.81 5.79
N VAL A 74 6.92 7.89 5.03
CA VAL A 74 6.63 6.95 3.93
C VAL A 74 6.79 7.53 2.53
N ASP A 75 6.58 8.84 2.36
CA ASP A 75 6.52 9.49 1.04
C ASP A 75 7.80 9.32 0.22
N GLN A 76 8.94 9.75 0.78
CA GLN A 76 10.24 9.62 0.13
C GLN A 76 10.61 8.15 -0.16
N PRO A 77 10.57 7.20 0.80
CA PRO A 77 11.00 5.84 0.52
C PRO A 77 10.08 5.05 -0.42
N LEU A 78 8.77 5.34 -0.47
CA LEU A 78 7.88 4.75 -1.48
C LEU A 78 8.20 5.29 -2.88
N ALA A 79 8.39 6.60 -3.00
CA ALA A 79 8.80 7.22 -4.26
C ALA A 79 10.16 6.67 -4.72
N ALA A 80 11.09 6.46 -3.79
CA ALA A 80 12.39 5.83 -4.04
C ALA A 80 12.23 4.40 -4.53
N LEU A 81 11.41 3.58 -3.89
CA LEU A 81 11.15 2.19 -4.29
C LEU A 81 10.62 2.11 -5.73
N ILE A 82 9.60 2.89 -6.07
CA ILE A 82 9.05 2.91 -7.43
C ILE A 82 10.12 3.37 -8.43
N THR A 83 10.88 4.41 -8.07
CA THR A 83 11.95 4.96 -8.93
C THR A 83 13.05 3.95 -9.18
N ASP A 84 13.53 3.26 -8.13
CA ASP A 84 14.61 2.28 -8.19
C ASP A 84 14.17 1.03 -8.98
N LEU A 85 12.95 0.52 -8.72
CA LEU A 85 12.37 -0.57 -9.52
C LEU A 85 12.27 -0.19 -11.00
N LYS A 86 11.89 1.05 -11.32
CA LYS A 86 11.82 1.53 -12.69
C LYS A 86 13.20 1.62 -13.35
N GLN A 87 14.19 2.17 -12.65
CA GLN A 87 15.57 2.28 -13.15
C GLN A 87 16.19 0.92 -13.46
N ARG A 88 15.78 -0.11 -12.72
CA ARG A 88 16.24 -1.51 -12.89
C ARG A 88 15.41 -2.30 -13.90
N GLY A 89 14.36 -1.70 -14.49
CA GLY A 89 13.44 -2.39 -15.39
C GLY A 89 12.50 -3.39 -14.70
N LEU A 90 12.48 -3.43 -13.36
CA LEU A 90 11.68 -4.37 -12.56
C LEU A 90 10.24 -3.91 -12.39
N LEU A 91 9.95 -2.61 -12.53
CA LEU A 91 8.61 -2.07 -12.31
C LEU A 91 7.59 -2.58 -13.36
N GLU A 92 8.02 -2.90 -14.57
CA GLU A 92 7.10 -3.40 -15.61
C GLU A 92 6.49 -4.76 -15.21
N ASP A 93 7.25 -5.60 -14.48
CA ASP A 93 6.84 -6.92 -14.02
C ASP A 93 6.51 -6.97 -12.52
N THR A 94 6.56 -5.83 -11.82
CA THR A 94 6.23 -5.72 -10.39
C THR A 94 5.01 -4.82 -10.19
N LEU A 95 3.95 -5.38 -9.63
CA LEU A 95 2.80 -4.60 -9.17
C LEU A 95 3.06 -4.09 -7.75
N VAL A 96 3.17 -2.77 -7.59
CA VAL A 96 3.21 -2.10 -6.28
C VAL A 96 1.79 -1.64 -5.94
N ILE A 97 1.32 -2.00 -4.74
CA ILE A 97 0.01 -1.59 -4.21
C ILE A 97 0.25 -0.89 -2.89
N TRP A 98 -0.36 0.28 -2.72
CA TRP A 98 -0.36 1.00 -1.45
C TRP A 98 -1.77 1.42 -1.08
N GLY A 99 -2.10 1.24 0.19
CA GLY A 99 -3.37 1.64 0.77
C GLY A 99 -3.41 1.32 2.25
N SER A 100 -4.55 1.62 2.86
CA SER A 100 -4.89 1.28 4.24
C SER A 100 -6.08 0.31 4.27
N GLU A 101 -6.40 -0.21 5.45
CA GLU A 101 -7.58 -1.06 5.68
C GLU A 101 -8.91 -0.29 5.53
N PHE A 102 -8.90 1.00 5.88
CA PHE A 102 -10.07 1.89 5.84
C PHE A 102 -9.63 3.36 5.71
N GLY A 103 -10.57 4.24 5.42
CA GLY A 103 -10.37 5.69 5.36
C GLY A 103 -10.57 6.38 6.71
N ARG A 104 -10.46 7.71 6.73
CA ARG A 104 -10.74 8.54 7.90
C ARG A 104 -11.79 9.59 7.56
N THR A 105 -12.74 9.82 8.47
CA THR A 105 -13.85 10.74 8.21
C THR A 105 -13.32 12.13 7.89
N PRO A 106 -13.96 12.92 7.02
CA PRO A 106 -13.59 14.31 6.83
C PRO A 106 -13.95 15.19 8.03
N MET A 107 -14.84 14.70 8.90
CA MET A 107 -15.23 15.38 10.14
C MET A 107 -14.19 15.22 11.24
N GLN A 108 -14.02 16.29 12.02
CA GLN A 108 -13.23 16.27 13.24
C GLN A 108 -13.94 15.41 14.30
N GLN A 109 -13.23 14.39 14.80
CA GLN A 109 -13.61 13.72 16.03
C GLN A 109 -13.23 14.62 17.21
N VAL A 110 -14.22 14.98 18.02
CA VAL A 110 -14.02 15.66 19.31
C VAL A 110 -14.37 14.66 20.38
N ASP A 111 -13.45 14.43 21.31
CA ASP A 111 -13.63 13.47 22.39
C ASP A 111 -14.64 14.04 23.40
N SER A 112 -15.92 13.69 23.25
CA SER A 112 -17.04 14.32 23.99
C SER A 112 -17.19 13.84 25.44
N GLY A 113 -16.24 13.05 25.96
CA GLY A 113 -16.36 12.40 27.27
C GLY A 113 -15.64 13.09 28.44
N ALA A 114 -14.67 13.97 28.19
CA ALA A 114 -13.70 14.37 29.23
C ALA A 114 -13.70 15.86 29.61
N GLY A 115 -14.61 16.69 29.06
CA GLY A 115 -14.68 18.13 29.37
C GLY A 115 -13.45 18.97 28.94
N ASN A 116 -12.40 18.32 28.42
CA ASN A 116 -11.22 18.93 27.84
C ASN A 116 -11.25 18.74 26.33
N MET A 117 -11.06 19.83 25.58
CA MET A 117 -10.86 19.74 24.14
C MET A 117 -9.57 18.97 23.87
N THR A 118 -9.69 17.70 23.48
CA THR A 118 -8.56 16.94 22.94
C THR A 118 -8.15 17.53 21.60
N LYS A 119 -6.86 17.41 21.25
CA LYS A 119 -6.37 17.85 19.95
C LYS A 119 -7.13 17.10 18.84
N PRO A 120 -7.58 17.77 17.76
CA PRO A 120 -8.44 17.20 16.73
C PRO A 120 -7.92 15.88 16.15
N GLY A 121 -8.84 14.91 16.05
CA GLY A 121 -8.68 13.67 15.29
C GLY A 121 -9.76 13.49 14.22
N ARG A 122 -9.84 12.30 13.64
CA ARG A 122 -10.94 11.84 12.77
C ARG A 122 -11.42 10.47 13.26
N ASP A 123 -12.57 10.00 12.81
CA ASP A 123 -13.06 8.64 13.11
C ASP A 123 -12.77 7.69 11.94
N HIS A 124 -13.02 6.39 12.11
CA HIS A 124 -12.94 5.38 11.05
C HIS A 124 -13.95 5.68 9.93
N HIS A 125 -13.54 5.49 8.68
CA HIS A 125 -14.40 5.71 7.53
C HIS A 125 -14.32 4.55 6.54
N LYS A 126 -15.25 3.61 6.68
CA LYS A 126 -15.35 2.42 5.82
C LYS A 126 -15.99 2.71 4.46
N GLU A 127 -16.70 3.85 4.32
CA GLU A 127 -17.51 4.15 3.14
C GLU A 127 -16.66 4.61 1.95
N ALA A 128 -15.49 5.21 2.19
CA ALA A 128 -14.59 5.66 1.14
C ALA A 128 -13.13 5.75 1.61
N PHE A 129 -12.22 5.23 0.78
CA PHE A 129 -10.78 5.38 0.93
C PHE A 129 -10.07 5.16 -0.41
N THR A 130 -8.79 5.50 -0.47
CA THR A 130 -7.99 5.46 -1.70
C THR A 130 -6.92 4.39 -1.61
N VAL A 131 -6.77 3.63 -2.68
CA VAL A 131 -5.63 2.74 -2.96
C VAL A 131 -4.99 3.22 -4.25
N TRP A 132 -3.67 3.21 -4.33
CA TRP A 132 -2.97 3.42 -5.59
C TRP A 132 -2.15 2.20 -5.99
N LEU A 133 -1.97 2.04 -7.30
CA LEU A 133 -1.22 0.96 -7.92
C LEU A 133 -0.15 1.55 -8.85
N ALA A 134 0.99 0.88 -8.96
CA ALA A 134 2.05 1.23 -9.90
C ALA A 134 2.73 -0.01 -10.46
N GLY A 135 3.10 0.03 -11.75
CA GLY A 135 3.77 -1.08 -12.42
C GLY A 135 2.84 -2.25 -12.76
N GLY A 136 3.41 -3.38 -13.18
CA GLY A 136 2.69 -4.65 -13.32
C GLY A 136 1.41 -4.58 -14.16
N GLY A 137 1.39 -3.81 -15.26
CA GLY A 137 0.27 -3.78 -16.20
C GLY A 137 -0.84 -2.74 -15.97
N VAL A 138 -0.74 -1.87 -14.95
CA VAL A 138 -1.75 -0.80 -14.75
C VAL A 138 -1.48 0.48 -15.56
N LYS A 139 -2.53 1.21 -15.90
CA LYS A 139 -2.44 2.52 -16.58
C LYS A 139 -1.63 3.52 -15.74
N ARG A 140 -0.82 4.32 -16.43
CA ARG A 140 0.04 5.34 -15.83
C ARG A 140 -0.70 6.67 -15.73
N GLY A 141 -0.52 7.40 -14.62
CA GLY A 141 -1.07 8.75 -14.45
C GLY A 141 -2.60 8.80 -14.56
N PHE A 142 -3.27 7.79 -14.00
CA PHE A 142 -4.70 7.57 -14.17
C PHE A 142 -5.40 7.54 -12.81
N SER A 143 -6.55 8.23 -12.72
CA SER A 143 -7.43 8.19 -11.55
C SER A 143 -8.75 7.53 -11.92
N PHE A 144 -9.21 6.61 -11.08
CA PHE A 144 -10.46 5.88 -11.26
C PHE A 144 -11.37 6.07 -10.06
N GLY A 145 -12.59 6.57 -10.33
CA GLY A 145 -13.56 6.95 -9.31
C GLY A 145 -13.27 8.31 -8.66
N ALA A 146 -14.24 8.78 -7.87
CA ALA A 146 -14.14 10.00 -7.09
C ALA A 146 -15.09 9.97 -5.89
N THR A 147 -14.74 10.70 -4.84
CA THR A 147 -15.64 11.02 -3.73
C THR A 147 -16.33 12.36 -3.95
N ASP A 148 -17.36 12.64 -3.15
CA ASP A 148 -17.93 13.98 -3.06
C ASP A 148 -16.89 15.03 -2.64
N GLU A 149 -17.29 16.31 -2.66
CA GLU A 149 -16.43 17.44 -2.33
C GLU A 149 -15.87 17.42 -0.90
N PHE A 150 -16.50 16.65 0.00
CA PHE A 150 -16.06 16.48 1.37
C PHE A 150 -15.16 15.26 1.54
N GLY A 151 -15.06 14.37 0.56
CA GLY A 151 -14.38 13.08 0.71
C GLY A 151 -15.18 12.06 1.51
N TYR A 152 -16.50 12.22 1.60
CA TYR A 152 -17.36 11.39 2.45
C TYR A 152 -17.92 10.17 1.70
N ALA A 153 -18.69 10.38 0.62
CA ALA A 153 -19.27 9.30 -0.16
C ALA A 153 -18.61 9.17 -1.53
N VAL A 154 -18.58 7.95 -2.06
CA VAL A 154 -18.17 7.71 -3.45
C VAL A 154 -19.28 8.17 -4.40
N VAL A 155 -18.94 9.00 -5.38
CA VAL A 155 -19.91 9.61 -6.33
C VAL A 155 -19.63 9.25 -7.78
N ASP A 156 -18.45 8.70 -8.09
CA ASP A 156 -18.08 8.25 -9.43
C ASP A 156 -17.39 6.88 -9.35
N ARG A 157 -17.78 5.97 -10.24
CA ARG A 157 -17.19 4.63 -10.48
C ARG A 157 -16.72 3.93 -9.19
N PRO A 158 -17.65 3.51 -8.30
CA PRO A 158 -17.29 2.84 -7.06
C PRO A 158 -16.56 1.51 -7.33
N VAL A 159 -15.58 1.22 -6.49
CA VAL A 159 -14.80 -0.03 -6.53
C VAL A 159 -15.02 -0.78 -5.23
N HIS A 160 -15.54 -2.00 -5.33
CA HIS A 160 -15.62 -2.87 -4.16
C HIS A 160 -14.27 -3.57 -3.94
N VAL A 161 -13.94 -3.93 -2.68
CA VAL A 161 -12.70 -4.65 -2.35
C VAL A 161 -12.57 -5.99 -3.10
N HIS A 162 -13.70 -6.63 -3.41
CA HIS A 162 -13.72 -7.84 -4.23
C HIS A 162 -13.28 -7.58 -5.67
N ASP A 163 -13.61 -6.44 -6.25
CA ASP A 163 -13.22 -6.06 -7.62
C ASP A 163 -11.73 -5.69 -7.67
N LEU A 164 -11.24 -4.99 -6.63
CA LEU A 164 -9.80 -4.74 -6.48
C LEU A 164 -9.02 -6.06 -6.39
N ASN A 165 -9.44 -6.98 -5.52
CA ASN A 165 -8.78 -8.29 -5.38
C ASN A 165 -8.86 -9.14 -6.66
N ALA A 166 -10.00 -9.14 -7.36
CA ALA A 166 -10.13 -9.78 -8.66
C ALA A 166 -9.14 -9.20 -9.68
N THR A 167 -8.99 -7.88 -9.69
CA THR A 167 -8.08 -7.17 -10.61
C THR A 167 -6.61 -7.44 -10.29
N VAL A 168 -6.23 -7.46 -9.00
CA VAL A 168 -4.87 -7.83 -8.57
C VAL A 168 -4.54 -9.26 -8.97
N LEU A 169 -5.45 -10.23 -8.73
CA LEU A 169 -5.23 -11.62 -9.15
C LEU A 169 -5.11 -11.73 -10.68
N HIS A 170 -5.93 -10.98 -11.42
CA HIS A 170 -5.83 -10.92 -12.88
C HIS A 170 -4.45 -10.43 -13.35
N LEU A 171 -3.92 -9.35 -12.75
CA LEU A 171 -2.59 -8.81 -13.06
C LEU A 171 -1.47 -9.80 -12.73
N LEU A 172 -1.68 -10.67 -11.73
CA LEU A 172 -0.78 -11.79 -11.39
C LEU A 172 -0.95 -13.01 -12.32
N GLY A 173 -1.81 -12.93 -13.34
CA GLY A 173 -2.09 -14.04 -14.26
C GLY A 173 -2.96 -15.15 -13.66
N ILE A 174 -3.68 -14.85 -12.57
CA ILE A 174 -4.51 -15.80 -11.83
C ILE A 174 -5.99 -15.52 -12.10
N ASP A 175 -6.72 -16.56 -12.49
CA ASP A 175 -8.18 -16.51 -12.56
C ASP A 175 -8.78 -16.61 -11.14
N HIS A 176 -9.31 -15.49 -10.64
CA HIS A 176 -9.84 -15.40 -9.27
C HIS A 176 -11.06 -16.30 -9.02
N GLU A 177 -11.79 -16.71 -10.07
CA GLU A 177 -12.94 -17.61 -9.91
C GLU A 177 -12.50 -19.06 -9.77
N ARG A 178 -11.30 -19.39 -10.25
CA ARG A 178 -10.72 -20.74 -10.20
C ARG A 178 -9.78 -20.94 -9.02
N LEU A 179 -9.26 -19.86 -8.43
CA LEU A 179 -8.47 -19.92 -7.21
C LEU A 179 -9.38 -20.14 -6.00
N THR A 180 -9.66 -21.40 -5.70
CA THR A 180 -10.43 -21.80 -4.52
C THR A 180 -9.58 -22.55 -3.50
N PHE A 181 -10.00 -22.49 -2.24
CA PHE A 181 -9.47 -23.31 -1.16
C PHE A 181 -10.60 -23.79 -0.26
N ARG A 182 -10.44 -24.99 0.30
CA ARG A 182 -11.45 -25.55 1.21
C ARG A 182 -11.33 -24.92 2.59
N PHE A 183 -12.38 -24.26 3.04
CA PHE A 183 -12.49 -23.69 4.39
C PHE A 183 -13.88 -23.96 4.94
N GLN A 184 -13.96 -24.43 6.19
CA GLN A 184 -15.23 -24.77 6.86
C GLN A 184 -16.22 -25.60 6.01
N GLY A 185 -15.72 -26.49 5.16
CA GLY A 185 -16.54 -27.41 4.36
C GLY A 185 -17.06 -26.86 3.02
N ARG A 186 -16.70 -25.63 2.64
CA ARG A 186 -17.03 -25.01 1.34
C ARG A 186 -15.76 -24.67 0.56
N GLU A 187 -15.86 -24.65 -0.76
CA GLU A 187 -14.86 -24.03 -1.63
C GLU A 187 -15.00 -22.51 -1.53
N TYR A 188 -14.00 -21.85 -0.95
CA TYR A 188 -13.92 -20.40 -0.80
C TYR A 188 -12.99 -19.82 -1.87
N ARG A 189 -13.36 -18.66 -2.41
CA ARG A 189 -12.46 -17.78 -3.18
C ARG A 189 -12.25 -16.47 -2.45
N LEU A 190 -11.13 -15.78 -2.69
CA LEU A 190 -10.81 -14.49 -2.08
C LEU A 190 -11.88 -13.42 -2.34
N THR A 191 -12.58 -13.52 -3.48
CA THR A 191 -13.65 -12.59 -3.87
C THR A 191 -15.07 -13.10 -3.50
N ASP A 192 -15.17 -14.15 -2.68
CA ASP A 192 -16.40 -14.85 -2.27
C ASP A 192 -17.38 -15.21 -3.40
N VAL A 193 -18.48 -14.50 -3.60
CA VAL A 193 -19.41 -14.67 -4.75
C VAL A 193 -19.46 -13.43 -5.63
N HIS A 194 -18.50 -12.52 -5.44
CA HIS A 194 -18.36 -11.24 -6.11
C HIS A 194 -17.01 -11.16 -6.86
N GLY A 195 -16.67 -9.95 -7.30
CA GLY A 195 -15.40 -9.62 -7.95
C GLY A 195 -15.54 -9.55 -9.46
N HIS A 196 -15.32 -8.37 -10.00
CA HIS A 196 -15.16 -8.11 -11.42
C HIS A 196 -13.82 -7.45 -11.67
N VAL A 197 -13.09 -7.91 -12.69
CA VAL A 197 -11.84 -7.27 -13.11
C VAL A 197 -12.17 -5.88 -13.64
N ILE A 198 -11.54 -4.87 -13.06
CA ILE A 198 -11.67 -3.46 -13.44
C ILE A 198 -10.79 -3.23 -14.67
N ARG A 199 -11.34 -3.49 -15.86
CA ARG A 199 -10.58 -3.45 -17.12
C ARG A 199 -10.10 -2.04 -17.46
N GLU A 200 -10.79 -1.04 -16.97
CA GLU A 200 -10.56 0.37 -17.24
C GLU A 200 -9.24 0.89 -16.65
N ILE A 201 -8.67 0.20 -15.66
CA ILE A 201 -7.38 0.56 -15.05
C ILE A 201 -6.18 -0.20 -15.66
N LEU A 202 -6.42 -1.14 -16.58
CA LEU A 202 -5.38 -1.98 -17.20
C LEU A 202 -4.82 -1.34 -18.49
N MET A 203 -3.55 -1.60 -18.81
CA MET A 203 -2.90 -1.15 -20.06
C MET A 203 -3.38 -1.90 -21.31
#